data_AF-A0A948BZF6-F1
#
_entry.id   AF-A0A948BZF6-F1
#
_cell.length_a   1.000
_cell.length_b   1.000
_cell.length_c   1.000
_cell.angle_alpha   90.00
_cell.angle_beta   90.00
_cell.angle_gamma   90.00
#
_symmetry.space_group_name_H-M   'P 1'
#
loop_
_entity.id
_entity.type
_entity.pdbx_description
1 polymer ?
#
loop_
_entity_poly.entity_id
_entity_poly.type
_entity_poly.pdbx_seq_one_letter_code
_entity_poly.pdbx_strand_id
1 'polypeptide(L)'
;MKPKCHQKITKKAIQIYLDNCQNNLAEDLQHNKWSVRMGSSDADTSPLITRAKNWHFYKENDFLIPFKGKLFGFPITYTPTSDEIFSHLVAQLKTEIVNGNTEEMFLWVGRILHHIQDMSTPSHVVPIFHGPFIDIEEGADNTKDAFEEFSAAVIKEVLIDIVYDKPTLNNLVNDSGLSLQENYVLSAENTLTLLFEGNQSKIDCMIDGQPKKIGFDFFWKKNDQSLDDEESKHGFGHYGILGNRFSDTSEIKVPPHRYKISYDSYLGIYRQLISKMVQDSTKTLSIIAGMLPA
;
A
#
# COMPACT_ATOMS: atom_id res chain seq x y z
N MET A 1 4.91 2.03 -2.04
CA MET A 1 4.74 3.50 -2.01
C MET A 1 6.03 4.16 -1.49
N LYS A 2 6.31 5.45 -1.76
CA LYS A 2 7.54 6.09 -1.24
C LYS A 2 7.56 6.25 0.29
N PRO A 3 8.73 6.14 0.96
CA PRO A 3 8.84 6.24 2.42
C PRO A 3 8.26 7.53 3.02
N LYS A 4 8.51 8.67 2.37
CA LYS A 4 7.99 9.98 2.81
C LYS A 4 6.46 10.07 2.73
N CYS A 5 5.81 9.27 1.88
CA CYS A 5 4.36 9.20 1.82
C CYS A 5 3.82 8.40 3.00
N HIS A 6 4.41 7.23 3.30
CA HIS A 6 4.10 6.44 4.51
C HIS A 6 4.17 7.30 5.78
N GLN A 7 5.25 8.05 5.97
CA GLN A 7 5.39 8.93 7.14
C GLN A 7 4.28 9.97 7.28
N LYS A 8 3.76 10.51 6.17
CA LYS A 8 2.68 11.51 6.19
C LYS A 8 1.35 10.85 6.54
N ILE A 9 1.07 9.67 5.98
CA ILE A 9 -0.13 8.87 6.28
C ILE A 9 -0.11 8.47 7.75
N THR A 10 1.00 7.89 8.21
CA THR A 10 1.23 7.54 9.63
C THR A 10 0.99 8.74 10.54
N LYS A 11 1.53 9.93 10.20
CA LYS A 11 1.28 11.15 10.97
C LYS A 11 -0.22 11.49 11.04
N LYS A 12 -0.95 11.39 9.93
CA LYS A 12 -2.40 11.68 9.90
C LYS A 12 -3.19 10.64 10.70
N ALA A 13 -2.84 9.36 10.60
CA ALA A 13 -3.50 8.29 11.35
C ALA A 13 -3.30 8.46 12.87
N ILE A 14 -2.08 8.78 13.30
CA ILE A 14 -1.75 9.12 14.70
C ILE A 14 -2.55 10.34 15.16
N GLN A 15 -2.61 11.40 14.36
CA GLN A 15 -3.40 12.60 14.68
C GLN A 15 -4.86 12.23 14.95
N ILE A 16 -5.50 11.53 14.01
CA ILE A 16 -6.90 11.10 14.14
C ILE A 16 -7.10 10.23 15.38
N TYR A 17 -6.20 9.28 15.63
CA TYR A 17 -6.28 8.41 16.81
C TYR A 17 -6.18 9.21 18.12
N LEU A 18 -5.18 10.09 18.25
CA LEU A 18 -4.97 10.91 19.45
C LEU A 18 -6.11 11.90 19.70
N ASP A 19 -6.73 12.42 18.65
CA ASP A 19 -7.84 13.36 18.76
C ASP A 19 -9.13 12.66 19.26
N ASN A 20 -9.20 11.33 19.24
CA ASN A 20 -10.41 10.55 19.51
C ASN A 20 -10.25 9.47 20.60
N CYS A 21 -9.03 9.21 21.10
CA CYS A 21 -8.74 8.16 22.08
C CYS A 21 -8.10 8.73 23.35
N GLN A 22 -8.51 8.21 24.51
CA GLN A 22 -7.93 8.52 25.81
C GLN A 22 -7.61 7.22 26.55
N ASN A 23 -6.56 6.52 26.12
CA ASN A 23 -6.08 5.25 26.71
C ASN A 23 -4.54 5.25 26.82
N ASN A 24 -3.98 4.22 27.46
CA ASN A 24 -2.54 4.08 27.70
C ASN A 24 -1.72 4.22 26.40
N LEU A 25 -2.18 3.60 25.29
CA LEU A 25 -1.52 3.77 24.00
C LEU A 25 -1.54 5.24 23.55
N ALA A 26 -2.65 5.95 23.71
CA ALA A 26 -2.75 7.36 23.31
C ALA A 26 -1.78 8.25 24.11
N GLU A 27 -1.62 8.00 25.41
CA GLU A 27 -0.64 8.70 26.26
C GLU A 27 0.79 8.43 25.79
N ASP A 28 1.17 7.15 25.67
CA ASP A 28 2.52 6.76 25.24
C ASP A 28 2.82 7.25 23.82
N LEU A 29 1.84 7.17 22.92
CA LEU A 29 1.96 7.60 21.54
C LEU A 29 2.18 9.12 21.44
N GLN A 30 1.70 9.93 22.40
CA GLN A 30 2.00 11.37 22.40
C GLN A 30 3.50 11.65 22.47
N HIS A 31 4.23 10.84 23.24
CA HIS A 31 5.67 10.97 23.44
C HIS A 31 6.49 10.25 22.37
N ASN A 32 5.92 9.25 21.70
CA ASN A 32 6.66 8.35 20.79
C ASN A 32 6.28 8.48 19.30
N LYS A 33 5.57 9.55 18.90
CA LYS A 33 5.19 9.79 17.48
C LYS A 33 6.38 9.74 16.52
N TRP A 34 7.56 10.15 16.98
CA TRP A 34 8.77 10.12 16.17
C TRP A 34 9.20 8.69 15.84
N SER A 35 9.26 7.80 16.83
CA SER A 35 9.63 6.39 16.64
C SER A 35 8.69 5.69 15.68
N VAL A 36 7.38 5.90 15.80
CA VAL A 36 6.39 5.34 14.84
C VAL A 36 6.65 5.85 13.42
N ARG A 37 6.94 7.14 13.26
CA ARG A 37 7.24 7.72 11.93
C ARG A 37 8.56 7.20 11.36
N MET A 38 9.58 7.01 12.19
CA MET A 38 10.85 6.42 11.76
C MET A 38 10.66 4.96 11.35
N GLY A 39 10.00 4.16 12.18
CA GLY A 39 9.67 2.77 11.85
C GLY A 39 8.91 2.62 10.52
N SER A 40 7.97 3.54 10.24
CA SER A 40 7.20 3.52 8.98
C SER A 40 8.00 3.86 7.72
N SER A 41 9.16 4.51 7.87
CA SER A 41 10.09 4.75 6.76
C SER A 41 11.15 3.67 6.67
N ASP A 42 11.61 3.17 7.82
CA ASP A 42 12.72 2.21 7.91
C ASP A 42 12.41 0.88 7.20
N ALA A 43 11.13 0.48 7.17
CA ALA A 43 10.66 -0.69 6.44
C ALA A 43 11.07 -0.68 4.95
N ASP A 44 11.19 0.50 4.34
CA ASP A 44 11.64 0.65 2.96
C ASP A 44 13.16 0.83 2.80
N THR A 45 13.88 1.18 3.88
CA THR A 45 15.25 1.71 3.76
C THR A 45 16.32 0.84 4.40
N SER A 46 15.98 -0.16 5.22
CA SER A 46 17.00 -0.95 5.91
C SER A 46 16.54 -2.37 6.30
N PRO A 47 17.37 -3.41 6.06
CA PRO A 47 18.60 -3.42 5.25
C PRO A 47 18.31 -3.38 3.73
N LEU A 48 19.14 -2.68 2.94
CA LEU A 48 19.02 -2.56 1.47
C LEU A 48 18.89 -3.91 0.74
N ILE A 49 19.64 -4.93 1.19
CA ILE A 49 19.59 -6.28 0.61
C ILE A 49 18.26 -6.97 0.90
N THR A 50 17.67 -6.71 2.06
CA THR A 50 16.33 -7.21 2.42
C THR A 50 15.28 -6.54 1.53
N ARG A 51 15.40 -5.24 1.25
CA ARG A 51 14.50 -4.53 0.33
C ARG A 51 14.58 -5.03 -1.11
N ALA A 52 15.78 -5.34 -1.60
CA ALA A 52 15.96 -5.90 -2.94
C ALA A 52 15.32 -7.29 -3.09
N LYS A 53 15.17 -8.04 -2.00
CA LYS A 53 14.56 -9.38 -1.98
C LYS A 53 13.08 -9.38 -1.67
N ASN A 54 12.59 -8.36 -0.96
CA ASN A 54 11.26 -8.30 -0.40
C ASN A 54 10.47 -7.13 -1.01
N TRP A 55 9.50 -7.45 -1.85
CA TRP A 55 8.82 -6.44 -2.69
C TRP A 55 7.49 -5.94 -2.11
N HIS A 56 7.22 -6.33 -0.88
CA HIS A 56 6.09 -5.89 -0.08
C HIS A 56 4.72 -6.14 -0.73
N PHE A 57 4.61 -7.16 -1.58
CA PHE A 57 3.38 -7.47 -2.28
C PHE A 57 2.40 -8.27 -1.43
N TYR A 58 1.11 -8.10 -1.70
CA TYR A 58 0.09 -9.00 -1.19
C TYR A 58 0.16 -10.34 -1.92
N LYS A 59 -0.08 -11.45 -1.22
CA LYS A 59 -0.20 -12.78 -1.85
C LYS A 59 -1.57 -12.91 -2.53
N GLU A 60 -1.70 -12.32 -3.72
CA GLU A 60 -2.96 -12.29 -4.47
C GLU A 60 -3.33 -13.66 -5.06
N ASN A 61 -2.34 -14.51 -5.33
CA ASN A 61 -2.52 -15.84 -5.89
C ASN A 61 -1.43 -16.81 -5.39
N ASP A 62 -1.62 -18.10 -5.66
CA ASP A 62 -0.70 -19.15 -5.21
C ASP A 62 0.58 -19.28 -6.03
N PHE A 63 0.70 -18.54 -7.14
CA PHE A 63 1.91 -18.54 -7.98
C PHE A 63 2.96 -17.54 -7.51
N LEU A 64 2.57 -16.54 -6.71
CA LEU A 64 3.47 -15.58 -6.05
C LEU A 64 4.23 -16.24 -4.89
N ILE A 65 5.18 -17.09 -5.25
CA ILE A 65 6.05 -17.83 -4.32
C ILE A 65 7.50 -17.35 -4.43
N PRO A 66 8.35 -17.63 -3.42
CA PRO A 66 9.76 -17.33 -3.52
C PRO A 66 10.41 -18.01 -4.74
N PHE A 67 11.20 -17.25 -5.50
CA PHE A 67 11.89 -17.75 -6.70
C PHE A 67 13.36 -17.33 -6.72
N LYS A 68 14.15 -18.05 -7.52
CA LYS A 68 15.59 -17.78 -7.68
C LYS A 68 15.81 -16.85 -8.86
N GLY A 69 16.64 -15.84 -8.68
CA GLY A 69 17.15 -15.03 -9.78
C GLY A 69 18.57 -14.55 -9.49
N LYS A 70 18.95 -13.42 -10.09
CA LYS A 70 20.29 -12.85 -9.94
C LYS A 70 20.20 -11.36 -9.61
N LEU A 71 20.94 -10.93 -8.60
CA LEU A 71 21.18 -9.52 -8.30
C LEU A 71 22.66 -9.21 -8.54
N PHE A 72 22.97 -8.32 -9.50
CA PHE A 72 24.34 -8.03 -9.94
C PHE A 72 25.15 -9.31 -10.28
N GLY A 73 24.50 -10.29 -10.91
CA GLY A 73 25.12 -11.57 -11.29
C GLY A 73 25.21 -12.63 -10.18
N PHE A 74 24.89 -12.29 -8.93
CA PHE A 74 24.91 -13.24 -7.80
C PHE A 74 23.56 -13.92 -7.59
N PRO A 75 23.52 -15.24 -7.36
CA PRO A 75 22.27 -15.96 -7.12
C PRO A 75 21.60 -15.48 -5.83
N ILE A 76 20.31 -15.20 -5.93
CA ILE A 76 19.51 -14.66 -4.84
C ILE A 76 18.12 -15.28 -4.87
N THR A 77 17.47 -15.37 -3.70
CA THR A 77 16.06 -15.74 -3.59
C THR A 77 15.25 -14.48 -3.34
N TYR A 78 14.27 -14.23 -4.19
CA TYR A 78 13.28 -13.18 -4.05
C TYR A 78 12.07 -13.74 -3.33
N THR A 79 11.58 -13.01 -2.33
CA THR A 79 10.35 -13.31 -1.60
C THR A 79 9.37 -12.17 -1.89
N PRO A 80 8.49 -12.31 -2.91
CA PRO A 80 7.71 -11.18 -3.39
C PRO A 80 6.72 -10.66 -2.34
N THR A 81 6.18 -11.56 -1.52
CA THR A 81 5.06 -11.27 -0.60
C THR A 81 5.49 -10.73 0.76
N SER A 82 4.66 -9.87 1.35
CA SER A 82 4.83 -9.28 2.69
C SER A 82 4.45 -10.22 3.84
N ASP A 83 3.79 -11.35 3.60
CA ASP A 83 3.10 -12.12 4.66
C ASP A 83 4.02 -12.62 5.78
N GLU A 84 5.17 -13.20 5.42
CA GLU A 84 6.16 -13.69 6.40
C GLU A 84 6.78 -12.52 7.19
N ILE A 85 7.06 -11.41 6.50
CA ILE A 85 7.63 -10.21 7.10
C ILE A 85 6.64 -9.63 8.10
N PHE A 86 5.39 -9.44 7.69
CA PHE A 86 4.34 -8.91 8.53
C PHE A 86 4.12 -9.78 9.77
N SER A 87 4.08 -11.10 9.60
CA SER A 87 3.98 -12.05 10.72
C SER A 87 5.14 -11.90 11.70
N HIS A 88 6.37 -11.73 11.20
CA HIS A 88 7.55 -11.46 12.02
C HIS A 88 7.42 -10.12 12.77
N LEU A 89 7.00 -9.05 12.11
CA LEU A 89 6.79 -7.74 12.76
C LEU A 89 5.78 -7.82 13.90
N VAL A 90 4.67 -8.53 13.71
CA VAL A 90 3.66 -8.75 14.75
C VAL A 90 4.23 -9.52 15.93
N ALA A 91 5.07 -10.54 15.68
CA ALA A 91 5.73 -11.29 16.75
C ALA A 91 6.74 -10.42 17.53
N GLN A 92 7.50 -9.56 16.84
CA GLN A 92 8.42 -8.62 17.48
C GLN A 92 7.67 -7.58 18.32
N LEU A 93 6.57 -7.01 17.80
CA LEU A 93 5.72 -6.10 18.56
C LEU A 93 5.22 -6.75 19.86
N LYS A 94 4.70 -7.98 19.78
CA LYS A 94 4.24 -8.72 20.98
C LYS A 94 5.36 -8.94 22.00
N THR A 95 6.57 -9.22 21.53
CA THR A 95 7.75 -9.39 22.38
C THR A 95 8.10 -8.09 23.11
N GLU A 96 8.15 -6.96 22.39
CA GLU A 96 8.47 -5.66 23.00
C GLU A 96 7.37 -5.16 23.95
N ILE A 97 6.10 -5.48 23.69
CA ILE A 97 4.99 -5.23 24.64
C ILE A 97 5.23 -5.96 25.96
N VAL A 98 5.61 -7.24 25.91
CA VAL A 98 5.90 -8.05 27.11
C VAL A 98 7.14 -7.55 27.85
N ASN A 99 8.16 -7.11 27.12
CA ASN A 99 9.41 -6.62 27.69
C ASN A 99 9.29 -5.19 28.26
N GLY A 100 8.22 -4.45 27.92
CA GLY A 100 8.02 -3.07 28.35
C GLY A 100 8.98 -2.07 27.70
N ASN A 101 9.55 -2.40 26.54
CA ASN A 101 10.47 -1.52 25.81
C ASN A 101 9.70 -0.60 24.87
N THR A 102 9.28 0.54 25.40
CA THR A 102 8.36 1.47 24.74
C THR A 102 8.91 2.00 23.40
N GLU A 103 10.20 2.36 23.31
CA GLU A 103 10.76 2.96 22.09
C GLU A 103 10.79 1.95 20.92
N GLU A 104 11.32 0.75 21.15
CA GLU A 104 11.35 -0.31 20.13
C GLU A 104 9.94 -0.78 19.76
N MET A 105 9.04 -0.90 20.74
CA MET A 105 7.63 -1.19 20.48
C MET A 105 7.07 -0.23 19.42
N PHE A 106 7.27 1.08 19.58
CA PHE A 106 6.77 2.07 18.62
C PHE A 106 7.49 2.06 17.27
N LEU A 107 8.75 1.64 17.19
CA LEU A 107 9.39 1.35 15.90
C LEU A 107 8.68 0.21 15.16
N TRP A 108 8.33 -0.87 15.87
CA TRP A 108 7.56 -1.98 15.31
C TRP A 108 6.15 -1.57 14.89
N VAL A 109 5.47 -0.73 15.69
CA VAL A 109 4.18 -0.13 15.28
C VAL A 109 4.33 0.60 13.95
N GLY A 110 5.37 1.42 13.80
CA GLY A 110 5.66 2.13 12.56
C GLY A 110 5.81 1.20 11.35
N ARG A 111 6.57 0.10 11.51
CA ARG A 111 6.79 -0.90 10.46
C ARG A 111 5.50 -1.63 10.11
N ILE A 112 4.68 -2.01 11.09
CA ILE A 112 3.36 -2.62 10.85
C ILE A 112 2.47 -1.68 10.04
N LEU A 113 2.39 -0.40 10.43
CA LEU A 113 1.61 0.60 9.69
C LEU A 113 2.07 0.75 8.24
N HIS A 114 3.38 0.68 7.98
CA HIS A 114 3.91 0.71 6.62
C HIS A 114 3.33 -0.43 5.76
N HIS A 115 3.38 -1.67 6.23
CA HIS A 115 2.83 -2.81 5.49
C HIS A 115 1.30 -2.74 5.33
N ILE A 116 0.56 -2.24 6.33
CA ILE A 116 -0.88 -1.98 6.19
C ILE A 116 -1.16 -0.97 5.08
N GLN A 117 -0.35 0.09 4.98
CA GLN A 117 -0.49 1.10 3.93
C GLN A 117 -0.13 0.57 2.55
N ASP A 118 0.86 -0.33 2.45
CA ASP A 118 1.17 -1.04 1.21
C ASP A 118 -0.03 -1.89 0.75
N MET A 119 -0.74 -2.55 1.65
CA MET A 119 -1.98 -3.28 1.30
C MET A 119 -3.12 -2.38 0.82
N SER A 120 -2.97 -1.06 0.86
CA SER A 120 -3.90 -0.12 0.24
C SER A 120 -3.36 0.52 -1.04
N THR A 121 -2.18 0.12 -1.50
CA THR A 121 -1.54 0.65 -2.72
C THR A 121 -1.80 -0.30 -3.90
N PRO A 122 -2.31 0.19 -5.04
CA PRO A 122 -2.69 -0.67 -6.16
C PRO A 122 -1.59 -1.61 -6.65
N SER A 123 -0.38 -1.09 -6.86
CA SER A 123 0.78 -1.87 -7.32
C SER A 123 1.31 -2.89 -6.30
N HIS A 124 0.87 -2.81 -5.04
CA HIS A 124 1.22 -3.78 -4.00
C HIS A 124 0.19 -4.90 -3.88
N VAL A 125 -1.10 -4.61 -4.07
CA VAL A 125 -2.16 -5.62 -4.01
C VAL A 125 -2.41 -6.30 -5.36
N VAL A 126 -2.07 -5.63 -6.46
CA VAL A 126 -1.91 -6.20 -7.79
C VAL A 126 -0.41 -6.20 -8.03
N PRO A 127 0.30 -7.30 -7.73
CA PRO A 127 1.76 -7.31 -7.70
C PRO A 127 2.29 -7.12 -9.11
N ILE A 128 2.61 -5.89 -9.50
CA ILE A 128 3.24 -5.61 -10.79
C ILE A 128 4.74 -5.55 -10.54
N PHE A 129 5.50 -6.32 -11.30
CA PHE A 129 6.94 -6.27 -11.18
C PHE A 129 7.49 -4.90 -11.63
N HIS A 130 8.17 -4.19 -10.72
CA HIS A 130 8.85 -2.91 -10.98
C HIS A 130 10.16 -2.80 -10.17
N GLY A 131 10.83 -3.94 -9.97
CA GLY A 131 11.92 -4.10 -9.02
C GLY A 131 13.22 -3.42 -9.46
N PRO A 132 13.94 -2.75 -8.55
CA PRO A 132 15.16 -2.05 -8.89
C PRO A 132 16.26 -3.09 -9.15
N PHE A 133 16.87 -3.03 -10.33
CA PHE A 133 18.12 -3.76 -10.64
C PHE A 133 18.00 -5.25 -10.96
N ILE A 134 16.89 -5.69 -11.56
CA ILE A 134 16.77 -7.09 -12.03
C ILE A 134 16.43 -7.06 -13.51
N ASP A 135 17.41 -7.43 -14.32
CA ASP A 135 17.16 -7.89 -15.69
C ASP A 135 16.47 -9.26 -15.57
N ILE A 136 15.15 -9.28 -15.36
CA ILE A 136 14.35 -10.48 -15.63
C ILE A 136 14.38 -10.72 -17.15
N GLU A 137 14.43 -9.63 -17.93
CA GLU A 137 14.77 -9.59 -19.34
C GLU A 137 15.66 -8.37 -19.67
N GLU A 138 16.48 -8.49 -20.71
CA GLU A 138 17.29 -7.40 -21.28
C GLU A 138 16.35 -6.35 -21.92
N GLY A 139 16.11 -5.23 -21.23
CA GLY A 139 15.22 -4.16 -21.71
C GLY A 139 13.97 -3.91 -20.86
N ALA A 140 13.80 -4.59 -19.73
CA ALA A 140 12.78 -4.24 -18.74
C ALA A 140 13.13 -2.86 -18.13
N ASP A 141 12.50 -1.79 -18.65
CA ASP A 141 12.68 -0.46 -18.09
C ASP A 141 12.30 -0.49 -16.60
N ASN A 142 13.27 -0.15 -15.74
CA ASN A 142 13.08 0.20 -14.32
C ASN A 142 12.20 1.47 -14.22
N THR A 143 10.94 1.38 -14.63
CA THR A 143 10.01 2.51 -14.64
C THR A 143 9.50 2.72 -13.23
N LYS A 144 9.65 3.95 -12.74
CA LYS A 144 9.01 4.39 -11.50
C LYS A 144 7.51 4.23 -11.65
N ASP A 145 6.85 3.62 -10.67
CA ASP A 145 5.40 3.50 -10.65
C ASP A 145 4.75 4.90 -10.64
N ALA A 146 3.91 5.18 -11.63
CA ALA A 146 3.33 6.50 -11.86
C ALA A 146 2.32 6.89 -10.76
N PHE A 147 1.69 5.91 -10.10
CA PHE A 147 0.83 6.16 -8.95
C PHE A 147 1.65 6.63 -7.74
N GLU A 148 2.83 6.04 -7.50
CA GLU A 148 3.74 6.50 -6.46
C GLU A 148 4.30 7.90 -6.71
N GLU A 149 4.64 8.22 -7.96
CA GLU A 149 5.07 9.56 -8.34
C GLU A 149 3.96 10.59 -8.13
N PHE A 150 2.74 10.27 -8.57
CA PHE A 150 1.56 11.10 -8.32
C PHE A 150 1.34 11.31 -6.82
N SER A 151 1.41 10.23 -6.04
CA SER A 151 1.29 10.26 -4.58
C SER A 151 2.28 11.24 -3.97
N ALA A 152 3.55 11.18 -4.36
CA ALA A 152 4.59 12.07 -3.85
C ALA A 152 4.26 13.56 -4.09
N ALA A 153 3.64 13.89 -5.22
CA ALA A 153 3.26 15.25 -5.59
C ALA A 153 2.06 15.77 -4.78
N VAL A 154 0.99 14.98 -4.64
CA VAL A 154 -0.32 15.50 -4.17
C VAL A 154 -0.71 15.09 -2.76
N ILE A 155 -0.01 14.14 -2.12
CA ILE A 155 -0.42 13.57 -0.82
C ILE A 155 -0.66 14.61 0.30
N LYS A 156 0.09 15.72 0.29
CA LYS A 156 -0.06 16.75 1.33
C LYS A 156 -1.42 17.43 1.26
N GLU A 157 -1.87 17.76 0.05
CA GLU A 157 -3.18 18.37 -0.20
C GLU A 157 -4.29 17.41 0.22
N VAL A 158 -4.18 16.16 -0.23
CA VAL A 158 -5.18 15.11 0.01
C VAL A 158 -5.35 14.80 1.49
N LEU A 159 -4.27 14.74 2.27
CA LEU A 159 -4.34 14.46 3.71
C LEU A 159 -5.00 15.59 4.53
N ILE A 160 -5.01 16.83 4.03
CA ILE A 160 -5.71 17.95 4.69
C ILE A 160 -7.21 17.72 4.62
N ASP A 161 -7.72 17.29 3.47
CA ASP A 161 -9.14 17.09 3.20
C ASP A 161 -9.73 15.85 3.89
N ILE A 162 -8.89 14.93 4.36
CA ILE A 162 -9.36 13.72 5.05
C ILE A 162 -9.90 14.09 6.44
N VAL A 163 -11.22 14.07 6.52
CA VAL A 163 -12.02 14.23 7.73
C VAL A 163 -13.10 13.16 7.71
N TYR A 164 -13.30 12.49 8.84
CA TYR A 164 -14.29 11.41 8.98
C TYR A 164 -15.50 11.88 9.76
N ASP A 165 -16.67 11.40 9.37
CA ASP A 165 -17.87 11.56 10.19
C ASP A 165 -17.76 10.75 11.49
N LYS A 166 -18.63 11.07 12.45
CA LYS A 166 -18.62 10.43 13.76
C LYS A 166 -18.83 8.90 13.70
N PRO A 167 -19.77 8.36 12.90
CA PRO A 167 -19.89 6.90 12.75
C PRO A 167 -18.61 6.23 12.24
N THR A 168 -17.97 6.81 11.22
CA THR A 168 -16.70 6.30 10.68
C THR A 168 -15.63 6.34 11.74
N LEU A 169 -15.44 7.47 12.44
CA LEU A 169 -14.46 7.60 13.52
C LEU A 169 -14.67 6.54 14.60
N ASN A 170 -15.92 6.36 15.07
CA ASN A 170 -16.25 5.34 16.06
C ASN A 170 -15.85 3.94 15.59
N ASN A 171 -16.10 3.61 14.32
CA ASN A 171 -15.70 2.31 13.77
C ASN A 171 -14.18 2.14 13.70
N LEU A 172 -13.42 3.22 13.51
CA LEU A 172 -11.96 3.18 13.48
C LEU A 172 -11.34 3.04 14.87
N VAL A 173 -11.86 3.77 15.86
CA VAL A 173 -11.21 3.87 17.19
C VAL A 173 -11.67 2.83 18.20
N ASN A 174 -12.85 2.26 18.01
CA ASN A 174 -13.33 1.18 18.87
C ASN A 174 -12.68 -0.15 18.47
N ASP A 175 -12.56 -1.05 19.45
CA ASP A 175 -12.09 -2.41 19.22
C ASP A 175 -13.05 -3.12 18.23
N SER A 176 -12.49 -3.64 17.13
CA SER A 176 -13.24 -4.48 16.18
C SER A 176 -13.23 -5.96 16.54
N GLY A 177 -12.42 -6.39 17.51
CA GLY A 177 -12.09 -7.79 17.73
C GLY A 177 -11.22 -8.38 16.61
N LEU A 178 -10.64 -7.54 15.73
CA LEU A 178 -9.75 -8.00 14.67
C LEU A 178 -8.32 -8.12 15.20
N SER A 179 -7.61 -9.14 14.76
CA SER A 179 -6.17 -9.23 14.86
C SER A 179 -5.47 -8.33 13.83
N LEU A 180 -4.18 -8.06 14.07
CA LEU A 180 -3.33 -7.35 13.11
C LEU A 180 -3.25 -8.05 11.75
N GLN A 181 -3.23 -9.40 11.75
CA GLN A 181 -3.18 -10.19 10.52
C GLN A 181 -4.47 -10.06 9.72
N GLU A 182 -5.62 -10.13 10.38
CA GLU A 182 -6.92 -9.95 9.71
C GLU A 182 -7.04 -8.54 9.14
N ASN A 183 -6.61 -7.50 9.86
CA ASN A 183 -6.64 -6.14 9.33
C ASN A 183 -5.71 -5.96 8.11
N TYR A 184 -4.54 -6.61 8.11
CA TYR A 184 -3.64 -6.63 6.95
C TYR A 184 -4.29 -7.26 5.71
N VAL A 185 -4.91 -8.43 5.86
CA VAL A 185 -5.63 -9.11 4.77
C VAL A 185 -6.82 -8.28 4.29
N LEU A 186 -7.64 -7.77 5.21
CA LEU A 186 -8.81 -6.95 4.88
C LEU A 186 -8.40 -5.64 4.17
N SER A 187 -7.26 -5.06 4.51
CA SER A 187 -6.75 -3.86 3.82
C SER A 187 -6.51 -4.17 2.34
N ALA A 188 -5.89 -5.33 2.04
CA ALA A 188 -5.62 -5.78 0.69
C ALA A 188 -6.89 -6.12 -0.09
N GLU A 189 -7.78 -6.94 0.51
CA GLU A 189 -9.03 -7.38 -0.12
C GLU A 189 -9.96 -6.22 -0.46
N ASN A 190 -10.10 -5.26 0.45
CA ASN A 190 -10.91 -4.07 0.19
C ASN A 190 -10.31 -3.20 -0.92
N THR A 191 -8.97 -3.18 -1.06
CA THR A 191 -8.31 -2.44 -2.14
C THR A 191 -8.50 -3.16 -3.47
N LEU A 192 -8.38 -4.49 -3.51
CA LEU A 192 -8.72 -5.30 -4.68
C LEU A 192 -10.19 -5.11 -5.08
N THR A 193 -11.10 -5.08 -4.10
CA THR A 193 -12.51 -4.78 -4.31
C THR A 193 -12.67 -3.39 -4.93
N LEU A 194 -12.02 -2.36 -4.39
CA LEU A 194 -12.06 -1.01 -4.96
C LEU A 194 -11.48 -0.95 -6.39
N LEU A 195 -10.50 -1.80 -6.72
CA LEU A 195 -9.90 -1.81 -8.05
C LEU A 195 -10.80 -2.53 -9.07
N PHE A 196 -11.43 -3.64 -8.69
CA PHE A 196 -12.05 -4.55 -9.65
C PHE A 196 -13.55 -4.76 -9.48
N GLU A 197 -14.12 -4.38 -8.34
CA GLU A 197 -15.50 -4.69 -7.97
C GLU A 197 -16.32 -3.43 -7.69
N GLY A 198 -17.42 -3.26 -8.42
CA GLY A 198 -18.41 -2.21 -8.14
C GLY A 198 -18.32 -0.97 -9.04
N ASN A 199 -19.31 -0.09 -8.88
CA ASN A 199 -19.42 1.15 -9.67
C ASN A 199 -18.60 2.32 -9.11
N GLN A 200 -18.19 2.24 -7.83
CA GLN A 200 -17.25 3.20 -7.23
C GLN A 200 -15.84 3.06 -7.81
N SER A 201 -15.58 1.92 -8.44
CA SER A 201 -14.31 1.51 -9.07
C SER A 201 -14.11 2.08 -10.47
N LYS A 202 -14.93 3.08 -10.85
CA LYS A 202 -14.97 3.62 -12.21
C LYS A 202 -14.67 5.11 -12.24
N ILE A 203 -13.94 5.51 -13.27
CA ILE A 203 -13.37 6.85 -13.40
C ILE A 203 -13.87 7.48 -14.69
N ASP A 204 -14.12 8.79 -14.67
CA ASP A 204 -14.59 9.48 -15.85
C ASP A 204 -13.44 9.65 -16.86
N CYS A 205 -13.71 9.26 -18.11
CA CYS A 205 -12.72 9.23 -19.18
C CYS A 205 -13.37 9.60 -20.51
N MET A 206 -12.68 10.35 -21.34
CA MET A 206 -13.07 10.58 -22.73
C MET A 206 -12.40 9.51 -23.60
N ILE A 207 -13.20 8.68 -24.26
CA ILE A 207 -12.73 7.69 -25.25
C ILE A 207 -13.19 8.15 -26.63
N ASP A 208 -12.24 8.50 -27.50
CA ASP A 208 -12.50 9.03 -28.84
C ASP A 208 -13.46 10.23 -28.83
N GLY A 209 -13.31 11.10 -27.83
CA GLY A 209 -14.15 12.29 -27.65
C GLY A 209 -15.54 12.01 -27.05
N GLN A 210 -15.84 10.78 -26.65
CA GLN A 210 -17.10 10.42 -25.98
C GLN A 210 -16.88 10.19 -24.48
N PRO A 211 -17.70 10.78 -23.59
CA PRO A 211 -17.60 10.53 -22.16
C PRO A 211 -18.00 9.09 -21.85
N LYS A 212 -17.12 8.39 -21.14
CA LYS A 212 -17.29 7.01 -20.68
C LYS A 212 -16.78 6.89 -19.25
N LYS A 213 -17.16 5.80 -18.61
CA LYS A 213 -16.58 5.37 -17.33
C LYS A 213 -15.73 4.14 -17.57
N ILE A 214 -14.48 4.16 -17.14
CA ILE A 214 -13.56 3.02 -17.24
C ILE A 214 -13.21 2.50 -15.84
N GLY A 215 -12.92 1.21 -15.72
CA GLY A 215 -12.45 0.61 -14.48
C GLY A 215 -10.95 0.79 -14.27
N PHE A 216 -10.45 0.40 -13.09
CA PHE A 216 -9.02 0.42 -12.80
C PHE A 216 -8.23 -0.68 -13.52
N ASP A 217 -8.93 -1.66 -14.09
CA ASP A 217 -8.36 -2.68 -14.98
C ASP A 217 -7.67 -2.07 -16.22
N PHE A 218 -7.94 -0.79 -16.51
CA PHE A 218 -7.22 -0.02 -17.52
C PHE A 218 -5.77 0.32 -17.12
N PHE A 219 -5.46 0.35 -15.83
CA PHE A 219 -4.12 0.64 -15.30
C PHE A 219 -3.45 -0.59 -14.70
N TRP A 220 -4.19 -1.41 -13.95
CA TRP A 220 -3.66 -2.60 -13.26
C TRP A 220 -4.50 -3.81 -13.60
N LYS A 221 -3.86 -4.90 -14.02
CA LYS A 221 -4.51 -6.18 -14.28
C LYS A 221 -3.93 -7.23 -13.35
N LYS A 222 -4.82 -8.07 -12.83
CA LYS A 222 -4.44 -9.29 -12.11
C LYS A 222 -3.60 -10.20 -13.02
N ASN A 223 -2.91 -11.12 -12.38
CA ASN A 223 -2.12 -12.14 -13.09
C ASN A 223 -2.97 -12.90 -14.13
N ASP A 224 -2.38 -13.14 -15.29
CA ASP A 224 -2.99 -13.90 -16.37
C ASP A 224 -2.04 -15.02 -16.81
N GLN A 225 -2.28 -16.22 -16.31
CA GLN A 225 -1.48 -17.42 -16.61
C GLN A 225 -1.55 -17.85 -18.10
N SER A 226 -2.39 -17.21 -18.93
CA SER A 226 -2.43 -17.47 -20.37
C SER A 226 -1.35 -16.72 -21.15
N LEU A 227 -0.71 -15.72 -20.53
CA LEU A 227 0.41 -15.00 -21.12
C LEU A 227 1.71 -15.80 -20.99
N ASP A 228 2.51 -15.83 -22.06
CA ASP A 228 3.82 -16.50 -22.09
C ASP A 228 4.95 -15.50 -21.80
N ASP A 229 4.93 -14.94 -20.59
CA ASP A 229 5.98 -14.07 -20.04
C ASP A 229 6.40 -14.54 -18.64
N GLU A 230 7.62 -14.19 -18.22
CA GLU A 230 8.20 -14.69 -16.97
C GLU A 230 7.49 -14.13 -15.73
N GLU A 231 7.05 -12.87 -15.77
CA GLU A 231 6.28 -12.23 -14.71
C GLU A 231 4.97 -12.98 -14.44
N SER A 232 4.23 -13.33 -15.50
CA SER A 232 2.99 -14.10 -15.43
C SER A 232 3.22 -15.47 -14.80
N LYS A 233 4.26 -16.19 -15.21
CA LYS A 233 4.62 -17.51 -14.66
C LYS A 233 4.93 -17.47 -13.17
N HIS A 234 5.42 -16.33 -12.68
CA HIS A 234 5.68 -16.08 -11.26
C HIS A 234 4.51 -15.46 -10.50
N GLY A 235 3.33 -15.35 -11.11
CA GLY A 235 2.11 -14.88 -10.46
C GLY A 235 1.97 -13.36 -10.39
N PHE A 236 2.85 -12.59 -11.04
CA PHE A 236 2.74 -11.14 -11.10
C PHE A 236 1.57 -10.70 -12.00
N GLY A 237 0.95 -9.58 -11.65
CA GLY A 237 0.02 -8.85 -12.49
C GLY A 237 0.73 -7.97 -13.51
N HIS A 238 -0.08 -7.27 -14.31
CA HIS A 238 0.37 -6.48 -15.45
C HIS A 238 -0.21 -5.09 -15.44
N TYR A 239 0.45 -4.16 -16.14
CA TYR A 239 -0.24 -2.92 -16.46
C TYR A 239 -1.36 -3.16 -17.47
N GLY A 240 -2.46 -2.45 -17.30
CA GLY A 240 -3.59 -2.46 -18.22
C GLY A 240 -3.31 -1.71 -19.53
N ILE A 241 -4.35 -1.48 -20.33
CA ILE A 241 -4.22 -0.84 -21.64
C ILE A 241 -3.62 0.57 -21.60
N LEU A 242 -3.79 1.29 -20.49
CA LEU A 242 -3.20 2.62 -20.30
C LEU A 242 -1.74 2.54 -19.82
N GLY A 243 -1.25 1.37 -19.41
CA GLY A 243 0.12 1.18 -18.97
C GLY A 243 0.43 1.88 -17.63
N ASN A 244 1.72 2.07 -17.36
CA ASN A 244 2.24 2.86 -16.24
C ASN A 244 2.10 4.38 -16.51
N ARG A 245 0.87 4.86 -16.75
CA ARG A 245 0.56 6.27 -17.07
C ARG A 245 -0.51 6.87 -16.16
N PHE A 246 -0.64 6.36 -14.94
CA PHE A 246 -1.51 6.97 -13.94
C PHE A 246 -1.10 8.44 -13.74
N SER A 247 -2.08 9.35 -13.64
CA SER A 247 -1.92 10.81 -13.61
C SER A 247 -1.55 11.54 -14.90
N ASP A 248 -1.36 10.83 -16.02
CA ASP A 248 -1.20 11.48 -17.31
C ASP A 248 -2.53 12.08 -17.78
N THR A 249 -2.59 13.42 -17.82
CA THR A 249 -3.77 14.20 -18.23
C THR A 249 -3.75 14.56 -19.72
N SER A 250 -2.68 14.18 -20.43
CA SER A 250 -2.60 14.31 -21.88
C SER A 250 -3.49 13.28 -22.58
N GLU A 251 -3.63 13.40 -23.90
CA GLU A 251 -4.33 12.40 -24.69
C GLU A 251 -3.43 11.16 -24.85
N ILE A 252 -3.84 10.05 -24.23
CA ILE A 252 -3.16 8.76 -24.31
C ILE A 252 -3.64 8.01 -25.55
N LYS A 253 -2.76 7.79 -26.52
CA LYS A 253 -3.07 7.07 -27.76
C LYS A 253 -2.74 5.59 -27.61
N VAL A 254 -3.76 4.73 -27.70
CA VAL A 254 -3.60 3.28 -27.73
C VAL A 254 -4.51 2.73 -28.84
N PRO A 255 -3.95 2.44 -30.04
CA PRO A 255 -4.74 2.06 -31.20
C PRO A 255 -5.76 0.94 -30.91
N PRO A 256 -7.02 1.08 -31.37
CA PRO A 256 -7.54 2.14 -32.25
C PRO A 256 -8.04 3.39 -31.50
N HIS A 257 -7.94 3.44 -30.17
CA HIS A 257 -8.62 4.41 -29.32
C HIS A 257 -7.70 5.52 -28.79
N ARG A 258 -8.32 6.62 -28.39
CA ARG A 258 -7.69 7.74 -27.66
C ARG A 258 -8.40 7.96 -26.34
N TYR A 259 -7.62 8.04 -25.27
CA TYR A 259 -8.10 8.17 -23.90
C TYR A 259 -7.67 9.51 -23.33
N LYS A 260 -8.56 10.18 -22.58
CA LYS A 260 -8.22 11.37 -21.83
C LYS A 260 -8.95 11.38 -20.49
N ILE A 261 -8.18 11.46 -19.41
CA ILE A 261 -8.68 11.44 -18.03
C ILE A 261 -8.31 12.78 -17.40
N SER A 262 -9.26 13.42 -16.72
CA SER A 262 -9.01 14.70 -16.06
C SER A 262 -8.18 14.51 -14.80
N TYR A 263 -7.44 15.56 -14.41
CA TYR A 263 -6.73 15.60 -13.13
C TYR A 263 -7.66 15.31 -11.94
N ASP A 264 -8.87 15.90 -11.95
CA ASP A 264 -9.86 15.69 -10.89
C ASP A 264 -10.31 14.23 -10.77
N SER A 265 -10.37 13.49 -11.90
CA SER A 265 -10.68 12.07 -11.88
C SER A 265 -9.57 11.28 -11.19
N TYR A 266 -8.30 11.52 -11.55
CA TYR A 266 -7.15 10.91 -10.88
C TYR A 266 -7.10 11.25 -9.38
N LEU A 267 -7.32 12.51 -9.04
CA LEU A 267 -7.30 12.99 -7.67
C LEU A 267 -8.44 12.39 -6.83
N GLY A 268 -9.64 12.26 -7.39
CA GLY A 268 -10.80 11.67 -6.71
C GLY A 268 -10.56 10.21 -6.29
N ILE A 269 -9.93 9.43 -7.16
CA ILE A 269 -9.53 8.04 -6.86
C ILE A 269 -8.45 8.02 -5.78
N TYR A 270 -7.41 8.81 -6.00
CA TYR A 270 -6.27 8.84 -5.12
C TYR A 270 -6.70 9.22 -3.69
N ARG A 271 -7.64 10.18 -3.56
CA ARG A 271 -8.29 10.52 -2.28
C ARG A 271 -8.94 9.31 -1.60
N GLN A 272 -9.64 8.45 -2.36
CA GLN A 272 -10.26 7.24 -1.79
C GLN A 272 -9.21 6.26 -1.26
N LEU A 273 -8.16 5.99 -2.04
CA LEU A 273 -7.07 5.09 -1.65
C LEU A 273 -6.30 5.62 -0.43
N ILE A 274 -5.94 6.91 -0.41
CA ILE A 274 -5.25 7.51 0.74
C ILE A 274 -6.16 7.57 1.97
N SER A 275 -7.45 7.88 1.79
CA SER A 275 -8.41 7.84 2.89
C SER A 275 -8.44 6.45 3.51
N LYS A 276 -8.51 5.40 2.70
CA LYS A 276 -8.47 4.03 3.17
C LYS A 276 -7.17 3.67 3.89
N MET A 277 -6.01 4.06 3.36
CA MET A 277 -4.71 3.90 4.05
C MET A 277 -4.71 4.51 5.46
N VAL A 278 -5.28 5.71 5.59
CA VAL A 278 -5.41 6.39 6.88
C VAL A 278 -6.39 5.64 7.80
N GLN A 279 -7.53 5.18 7.29
CA GLN A 279 -8.50 4.38 8.05
C GLN A 279 -7.88 3.11 8.59
N ASP A 280 -7.28 2.30 7.72
CA ASP A 280 -6.70 1.00 8.08
C ASP A 280 -5.51 1.18 9.04
N SER A 281 -4.73 2.26 8.88
CA SER A 281 -3.68 2.66 9.83
C SER A 281 -4.23 3.07 11.21
N THR A 282 -5.27 3.91 11.24
CA THR A 282 -5.91 4.31 12.51
C THR A 282 -6.53 3.11 13.21
N LYS A 283 -7.17 2.21 12.45
CA LYS A 283 -7.74 0.97 12.98
C LYS A 283 -6.67 0.06 13.60
N THR A 284 -5.52 -0.02 12.94
CA THR A 284 -4.35 -0.77 13.45
C THR A 284 -3.89 -0.26 14.81
N LEU A 285 -3.87 1.07 15.02
CA LEU A 285 -3.55 1.64 16.34
C LEU A 285 -4.55 1.19 17.42
N SER A 286 -5.84 1.15 17.10
CA SER A 286 -6.88 0.68 18.02
C SER A 286 -6.72 -0.81 18.38
N ILE A 287 -6.36 -1.65 17.40
CA ILE A 287 -6.04 -3.07 17.63
C ILE A 287 -4.85 -3.19 18.59
N ILE A 288 -3.79 -2.42 18.36
CA ILE A 288 -2.59 -2.42 19.22
C ILE A 288 -2.94 -1.97 20.64
N ALA A 289 -3.83 -0.99 20.80
CA ALA A 289 -4.27 -0.55 22.12
C ALA A 289 -4.92 -1.68 22.92
N GLY A 290 -5.72 -2.53 22.26
CA GLY A 290 -6.32 -3.72 22.86
C GLY A 290 -5.32 -4.82 23.22
N MET A 291 -4.08 -4.74 22.73
CA MET A 291 -3.00 -5.67 23.08
C MET A 291 -2.19 -5.23 24.31
N LEU A 292 -2.31 -3.96 24.74
CA LEU A 292 -1.58 -3.45 25.90
C LEU A 292 -2.24 -3.90 27.21
N PRO A 293 -1.46 -4.13 28.28
CA PRO A 293 -2.03 -4.33 29.60
C PRO A 293 -2.80 -3.08 30.05
N ALA A 294 -3.91 -3.32 30.76
CA ALA A 294 -4.77 -2.28 31.31
C ALA A 294 -4.07 -1.46 32.40
#